data_AF-A0A227J4A8-F1
#
_entry.id   AF-A0A227J4A8-F1
#
_cell.length_a   1.000
_cell.length_b   1.000
_cell.length_c   1.000
_cell.angle_alpha   90.00
_cell.angle_beta   90.00
_cell.angle_gamma   90.00
#
_symmetry.space_group_name_H-M   'P 1'
#
loop_
_entity.id
_entity.type
_entity.pdbx_description
1 polymer ?
#
loop_
_entity_poly.entity_id
_entity_poly.type
_entity_poly.pdbx_seq_one_letter_code
_entity_poly.pdbx_strand_id
1 'polypeptide(L)'
;ARRSPATLAALAGALLLSIASPEAGMAAITAATAGNMQSQINYTRSNEKEADRFGIATLAKAGFDVQAMPRFFGRLADEYRYASKPPPMLLTHPLPEDRVADSRQRAQAY
;
A
#
# COMPACT_ATOMS: atom_id res chain seq x y z
N ALA A 1 -2.51 14.23 -7.57
CA ALA A 1 -3.55 13.40 -6.93
C ALA A 1 -4.92 13.86 -7.42
N ARG A 2 -5.66 13.02 -8.18
CA ARG A 2 -7.08 13.32 -8.45
C ARG A 2 -7.83 13.14 -7.13
N ARG A 3 -8.40 14.22 -6.57
CA ARG A 3 -9.27 14.11 -5.39
C ARG A 3 -10.45 13.23 -5.78
N SER A 4 -10.68 12.14 -5.05
CA SER A 4 -11.80 11.26 -5.35
C SER A 4 -13.11 11.99 -5.01
N PRO A 5 -14.20 11.80 -5.77
CA PRO A 5 -15.50 12.38 -5.44
C PRO A 5 -15.97 11.97 -4.03
N ALA A 6 -15.56 10.78 -3.56
CA ALA A 6 -15.81 10.31 -2.20
C ALA A 6 -15.11 11.17 -1.12
N THR A 7 -13.90 11.68 -1.39
CA THR A 7 -13.18 12.60 -0.49
C THR A 7 -13.96 13.89 -0.29
N LEU A 8 -14.46 14.47 -1.38
CA LEU A 8 -15.22 15.72 -1.33
C LEU A 8 -16.57 15.53 -0.63
N ALA A 9 -17.26 14.42 -0.91
CA ALA A 9 -18.50 14.07 -0.23
C ALA A 9 -18.29 13.88 1.28
N ALA A 10 -17.22 13.20 1.68
CA ALA A 10 -16.89 12.99 3.09
C ALA A 10 -16.61 14.30 3.84
N LEU A 11 -15.88 15.23 3.23
CA LEU A 11 -15.62 16.55 3.81
C LEU A 11 -16.88 17.42 3.88
N ALA A 12 -17.72 17.40 2.85
CA ALA A 12 -18.99 18.11 2.85
C ALA A 12 -19.95 17.57 3.94
N GLY A 13 -20.05 16.24 4.08
CA GLY A 13 -20.81 15.61 5.15
C GLY A 13 -20.29 15.96 6.54
N ALA A 14 -18.97 16.01 6.72
CA ALA A 14 -18.36 16.42 7.98
C ALA A 14 -18.64 17.89 8.34
N LEU A 15 -18.67 18.79 7.35
CA LEU A 15 -19.06 20.19 7.54
C LEU A 15 -20.55 20.32 7.89
N LEU A 16 -21.43 19.48 7.35
CA LEU A 16 -22.84 19.48 7.74
C LEU A 16 -23.02 19.00 9.18
N LEU A 17 -22.26 17.99 9.61
CA LEU A 17 -22.27 17.51 10.99
C LEU A 17 -21.77 18.55 11.99
N SER A 18 -20.84 19.43 11.59
CA SER A 18 -20.34 20.49 12.48
C SER A 18 -21.40 21.54 12.80
N ILE A 19 -22.38 21.75 11.91
CA ILE A 19 -23.54 22.62 12.15
C ILE A 19 -24.44 22.03 13.24
N ALA A 20 -24.60 20.70 13.27
CA ALA A 20 -25.42 20.01 14.27
C ALA A 20 -24.68 19.86 15.62
N SER A 21 -23.39 19.54 15.58
CA SER A 21 -22.53 19.45 16.76
C SER A 21 -21.06 19.66 16.37
N PRO A 22 -20.37 20.67 16.93
CA PRO A 22 -18.96 20.92 16.63
C PRO A 22 -18.05 19.70 16.85
N GLU A 23 -18.28 18.94 17.92
CA GLU A 23 -17.50 17.76 18.28
C GLU A 23 -17.64 16.64 17.24
N ALA A 24 -18.87 16.35 16.79
CA ALA A 24 -19.08 15.32 15.76
C ALA A 24 -18.56 15.78 14.39
N GLY A 25 -18.65 17.07 14.08
CA GLY A 25 -18.03 17.64 12.87
C GLY A 25 -16.52 17.43 12.83
N MET A 26 -15.82 17.73 13.93
CA MET A 26 -14.38 17.51 14.04
C MET A 26 -14.01 16.03 13.97
N ALA A 27 -14.77 15.16 14.64
CA ALA A 27 -14.58 13.71 14.56
C ALA A 27 -14.76 13.21 13.12
N ALA A 28 -15.78 13.69 12.40
CA ALA A 28 -16.05 13.33 11.02
C ALA A 28 -14.95 13.81 10.06
N ILE A 29 -14.39 15.01 10.26
CA ILE A 29 -13.25 15.50 9.46
C ILE A 29 -12.04 14.59 9.67
N THR A 30 -11.68 14.27 10.92
CA THR A 30 -10.55 13.37 11.22
C THR A 30 -10.76 11.97 10.63
N ALA A 31 -11.99 11.43 10.71
CA ALA A 31 -12.31 10.16 10.11
C ALA A 31 -12.18 10.21 8.57
N ALA A 32 -12.66 11.28 7.94
CA ALA A 32 -12.56 11.48 6.50
C ALA A 32 -11.10 11.58 6.04
N THR A 33 -10.26 12.33 6.74
CA THR A 33 -8.83 12.45 6.41
C THR A 33 -8.09 11.12 6.59
N ALA A 34 -8.33 10.42 7.71
CA ALA A 34 -7.76 9.09 7.96
C ALA A 34 -8.19 8.08 6.88
N GLY A 35 -9.48 8.05 6.51
CA GLY A 35 -9.98 7.19 5.46
C GLY A 35 -9.35 7.48 4.09
N ASN A 36 -9.10 8.76 3.78
CA ASN A 36 -8.41 9.14 2.55
C ASN A 36 -6.94 8.73 2.52
N MET A 37 -6.24 8.84 3.64
CA MET A 37 -4.86 8.34 3.76
C MET A 37 -4.82 6.82 3.58
N GLN A 38 -5.73 6.09 4.24
CA GLN A 38 -5.80 4.64 4.11
C GLN A 38 -6.13 4.20 2.67
N SER A 39 -7.03 4.91 1.99
CA SER A 39 -7.36 4.62 0.59
C SER A 39 -6.14 4.76 -0.33
N GLN A 40 -5.28 5.75 -0.10
CA GLN A 40 -4.03 5.92 -0.86
C GLN A 40 -3.04 4.78 -0.57
N ILE A 41 -2.88 4.40 0.70
CA ILE A 41 -2.04 3.26 1.09
C ILE A 41 -2.53 1.97 0.42
N ASN A 42 -3.83 1.72 0.44
CA ASN A 42 -4.44 0.55 -0.19
C ASN A 42 -4.21 0.53 -1.69
N TYR A 43 -4.35 1.69 -2.35
CA TYR A 43 -4.09 1.82 -3.79
C TYR A 43 -2.62 1.50 -4.12
N THR A 44 -1.67 2.09 -3.40
CA THR A 44 -0.24 1.77 -3.57
C THR A 44 0.01 0.28 -3.37
N ARG A 45 -0.52 -0.34 -2.31
CA ARG A 45 -0.36 -1.78 -2.06
C ARG A 45 -0.98 -2.65 -3.16
N SER A 46 -2.10 -2.23 -3.76
CA SER A 46 -2.72 -2.93 -4.89
C SER A 46 -1.82 -2.90 -6.12
N ASN A 47 -1.23 -1.74 -6.42
CA ASN A 47 -0.30 -1.60 -7.55
C ASN A 47 0.95 -2.47 -7.35
N GLU A 48 1.49 -2.53 -6.13
CA GLU A 48 2.63 -3.41 -5.82
C GLU A 48 2.30 -4.89 -6.04
N LYS A 49 1.11 -5.35 -5.63
CA LYS A 49 0.68 -6.74 -5.85
C LYS A 49 0.56 -7.06 -7.35
N GLU A 50 0.05 -6.13 -8.13
CA GLU A 50 -0.03 -6.27 -9.58
C GLU A 50 1.37 -6.30 -10.22
N ALA A 51 2.25 -5.39 -9.80
CA ALA A 51 3.64 -5.34 -10.24
C ALA A 51 4.39 -6.64 -9.91
N ASP A 52 4.24 -7.18 -8.70
CA ASP A 52 4.87 -8.44 -8.28
C ASP A 52 4.36 -9.63 -9.11
N ARG A 53 3.06 -9.65 -9.42
CA ARG A 53 2.45 -10.68 -10.27
C ARG A 53 3.04 -10.67 -11.68
N PHE A 54 3.18 -9.50 -12.30
CA PHE A 54 3.80 -9.40 -13.62
C PHE A 54 5.31 -9.62 -13.55
N GLY A 55 5.96 -9.16 -12.49
CA GLY A 55 7.40 -9.29 -12.27
C GLY A 55 7.83 -10.75 -12.22
N ILE A 56 7.15 -11.58 -11.42
CA ILE A 56 7.50 -13.00 -11.31
C ILE A 56 7.26 -13.78 -12.61
N ALA A 57 6.17 -13.46 -13.32
CA ALA A 57 5.90 -14.05 -14.64
C ALA A 57 6.98 -13.67 -15.65
N THR A 58 7.49 -12.44 -15.56
CA THR A 58 8.58 -11.94 -16.42
C THR A 58 9.90 -12.62 -16.10
N LEU A 59 10.23 -12.82 -14.81
CA LEU A 59 11.40 -13.58 -14.39
C LEU A 59 11.37 -15.01 -14.95
N ALA A 60 10.22 -15.69 -14.81
CA ALA A 60 10.03 -17.04 -15.35
C ALA A 60 10.24 -17.09 -16.87
N LYS A 61 9.60 -16.17 -17.60
CA LYS A 61 9.72 -16.09 -19.08
C LYS A 61 11.14 -15.79 -19.55
N ALA A 62 11.90 -15.03 -18.79
CA ALA A 62 13.27 -14.69 -19.11
C ALA A 62 14.29 -15.76 -18.67
N GLY A 63 13.84 -16.86 -18.05
CA GLY A 63 14.72 -17.94 -17.58
C GLY A 63 15.49 -17.62 -16.30
N PHE A 64 15.08 -16.59 -15.56
CA PHE A 64 15.64 -16.28 -14.23
C PHE A 64 14.99 -17.14 -13.15
N ASP A 65 15.69 -17.32 -12.03
CA ASP A 65 15.14 -18.00 -10.85
C ASP A 65 13.99 -17.18 -10.23
N VAL A 66 12.76 -17.69 -10.35
CA VAL A 66 11.55 -17.08 -9.76
C VAL A 66 11.61 -17.00 -8.23
N GLN A 67 12.38 -17.86 -7.58
CA GLN A 67 12.59 -17.84 -6.14
C GLN A 67 13.54 -16.71 -5.71
N ALA A 68 14.24 -16.06 -6.65
CA ALA A 68 15.08 -14.92 -6.34
C ALA A 68 14.28 -13.72 -5.84
N MET A 69 13.06 -13.52 -6.35
CA MET A 69 12.19 -12.41 -5.95
C MET A 69 11.76 -12.48 -4.47
N PRO A 70 11.16 -13.57 -3.96
CA PRO A 70 10.82 -13.67 -2.53
C PRO A 70 12.05 -13.67 -1.62
N ARG A 71 13.20 -14.21 -2.08
CA ARG A 71 14.46 -14.11 -1.33
C ARG A 71 14.95 -12.67 -1.22
N PHE A 72 14.89 -11.91 -2.31
CA PHE A 72 15.26 -10.50 -2.33
C PHE A 72 14.36 -9.67 -1.43
N PHE A 73 13.04 -9.88 -1.50
CA PHE A 73 12.09 -9.22 -0.60
C PHE A 73 12.32 -9.59 0.87
N GLY A 74 12.60 -10.86 1.17
CA GLY A 74 12.97 -11.27 2.53
C GLY A 74 14.19 -10.50 3.05
N ARG A 75 15.26 -10.41 2.26
CA ARG A 75 16.47 -9.65 2.62
C ARG A 75 16.17 -8.17 2.87
N LEU A 76 15.37 -7.53 2.01
CA LEU A 76 14.98 -6.13 2.20
C LEU A 76 14.17 -5.94 3.48
N ALA A 77 13.23 -6.83 3.76
CA ALA A 77 12.42 -6.78 4.98
C ALA A 77 13.28 -6.92 6.23
N ASP A 78 14.25 -7.85 6.22
CA ASP A 78 15.16 -8.08 7.34
C ASP A 78 16.13 -6.90 7.55
N GLU A 79 16.72 -6.38 6.47
CA GLU A 79 17.68 -5.26 6.51
C GLU A 79 17.04 -3.98 7.07
N TYR A 80 15.82 -3.66 6.64
CA TYR A 80 15.18 -2.38 6.95
C TYR A 80 14.11 -2.46 8.04
N ARG A 81 13.93 -3.63 8.70
CA ARG A 81 12.92 -3.82 9.75
C ARG A 81 12.99 -2.78 10.87
N TYR A 82 14.22 -2.42 11.26
CA TYR A 82 14.50 -1.49 12.36
C TYR A 82 15.22 -0.23 11.88
N ALA A 83 15.25 0.01 10.57
CA ALA A 83 15.92 1.17 10.02
C ALA A 83 15.09 2.44 10.25
N SER A 84 15.66 3.43 10.94
CA SER A 84 15.03 4.73 11.16
C SER A 84 14.80 5.50 9.86
N LYS A 85 15.56 5.18 8.81
CA LYS A 85 15.43 5.76 7.47
C LYS A 85 15.55 4.67 6.42
N PRO A 86 14.43 4.08 5.96
CA PRO A 86 14.45 3.11 4.88
C PRO A 86 14.89 3.79 3.56
N PRO A 87 15.37 3.01 2.58
CA PRO A 87 15.79 3.53 1.29
C PRO A 87 14.59 4.19 0.57
N PRO A 88 14.82 5.20 -0.28
CA PRO A 88 13.76 5.92 -0.98
C PRO A 88 12.79 5.01 -1.74
N MET A 89 13.28 3.88 -2.26
CA MET A 89 12.45 2.89 -2.96
C MET A 89 11.32 2.33 -2.08
N LEU A 90 11.56 2.07 -0.78
CA LEU A 90 10.52 1.55 0.13
C LEU A 90 9.51 2.61 0.56
N LEU A 91 9.77 3.90 0.30
CA LEU A 91 8.81 4.98 0.54
C LEU A 91 7.72 5.01 -0.54
N THR A 92 8.05 4.64 -1.77
CA THR A 92 7.10 4.57 -2.89
C THR A 92 6.60 3.15 -3.16
N HIS A 93 7.43 2.15 -2.89
CA HIS A 93 7.15 0.72 -3.03
C HIS A 93 7.22 0.03 -1.67
N PRO A 94 6.22 0.20 -0.79
CA PRO A 94 6.25 -0.38 0.54
C PRO A 94 6.30 -1.92 0.47
N LEU A 95 7.09 -2.52 1.36
CA LEU A 95 7.29 -3.96 1.42
C LEU A 95 6.69 -4.55 2.72
N PRO A 96 5.35 -4.67 2.82
CA PRO A 96 4.74 -5.38 3.93
C PRO A 96 5.05 -6.87 3.89
N GLU A 97 4.94 -7.53 5.05
CA GLU A 97 5.16 -8.97 5.21
C GLU A 97 4.27 -9.79 4.25
N ASP A 98 3.06 -9.32 3.96
CA ASP A 98 2.14 -9.90 2.97
C ASP A 98 2.74 -10.05 1.57
N ARG A 99 3.59 -9.11 1.13
CA ARG A 99 4.24 -9.20 -0.20
C ARG A 99 5.27 -10.31 -0.25
N VAL A 100 6.00 -10.53 0.84
CA VAL A 100 6.97 -11.64 0.94
C VAL A 100 6.23 -12.97 0.89
N ALA A 101 5.08 -13.08 1.58
CA ALA A 101 4.25 -14.28 1.55
C ALA A 101 3.64 -14.52 0.15
N ASP A 102 3.04 -13.51 -0.47
CA ASP A 102 2.42 -13.60 -1.80
C ASP A 102 3.44 -13.94 -2.89
N SER A 103 4.62 -13.29 -2.88
CA SER A 103 5.71 -13.61 -3.81
C SER A 103 6.22 -15.04 -3.66
N ARG A 104 6.33 -15.57 -2.44
CA ARG A 104 6.69 -16.99 -2.20
C ARG A 104 5.63 -17.93 -2.77
N GLN A 105 4.35 -17.67 -2.48
CA GLN A 105 3.26 -18.48 -3.00
C GLN A 105 3.26 -18.50 -4.54
N ARG A 106 3.44 -17.34 -5.17
CA ARG A 106 3.49 -17.24 -6.64
C ARG A 106 4.70 -17.99 -7.21
N ALA A 107 5.85 -17.91 -6.55
CA ALA A 107 7.07 -18.57 -7.03
C ALA A 107 6.92 -20.10 -7.06
N GLN A 108 6.04 -20.68 -6.24
CA GLN A 108 5.73 -22.12 -6.26
C GLN A 108 4.86 -22.53 -7.45
N ALA A 109 4.23 -21.59 -8.15
CA ALA A 109 3.35 -21.87 -9.28
C ALA A 109 4.07 -21.84 -10.64
N TYR A 110 5.40 -21.68 -10.66
CA TYR A 110 6.26 -21.71 -11.83
C TYR A 110 7.31 -22.81 -11.66
#